data_AF-A0A9C6X7W1-F1
#
_entry.id   AF-A0A9C6X7W1-F1
#
_cell.length_a   1.000
_cell.length_b   1.000
_cell.length_c   1.000
_cell.angle_alpha   90.00
_cell.angle_beta   90.00
_cell.angle_gamma   90.00
#
_symmetry.space_group_name_H-M   'P 1'
#
loop_
_entity.id
_entity.type
_entity.pdbx_description
1 polymer ?
#
loop_
_entity_poly.entity_id
_entity_poly.type
_entity_poly.pdbx_seq_one_letter_code
_entity_poly.pdbx_strand_id
1 'polypeptide(L)'
;MGVEPVLQGGKIISMKVGNWKFIDSLMFMPMPLSAMPKSFGLTELKKGYMPFLANKPEFYKYEGPMLDKAYYCVSTMKAPAAREFNKWHDEQVEKNYVFNFRRELFDYCISDVTILRQACPAFRKQFQEVAGFDPMFNCMTLSSACMAAFRRNFLKKRHN
;
A
#
# COMPACT_ATOMS: atom_id res chain seq x y z
N MET A 1 -10.44 -1.54 27.10
CA MET A 1 -11.02 -1.04 25.85
C MET A 1 -11.30 -2.26 24.99
N GLY A 2 -12.56 -2.55 24.64
CA GLY A 2 -12.90 -3.71 23.82
C GLY A 2 -12.39 -3.55 22.38
N VAL A 3 -12.00 -4.65 21.76
CA VAL A 3 -11.61 -4.73 20.35
C VAL A 3 -12.68 -5.53 19.61
N GLU A 4 -13.29 -4.94 18.59
CA GLU A 4 -14.34 -5.57 17.79
C GLU A 4 -13.85 -5.76 16.35
N PRO A 5 -13.31 -6.95 15.98
CA PRO A 5 -12.84 -7.22 14.63
C PRO A 5 -13.98 -7.63 13.70
N VAL A 6 -13.92 -7.19 12.45
CA VAL A 6 -14.72 -7.70 11.34
C VAL A 6 -13.82 -8.56 10.46
N LEU A 7 -14.23 -9.81 10.25
CA LEU A 7 -13.44 -10.81 9.53
C LEU A 7 -14.04 -11.13 8.16
N GLN A 8 -13.17 -11.43 7.20
CA GLN A 8 -13.50 -12.12 5.95
C GLN A 8 -12.66 -13.39 5.86
N GLY A 9 -13.26 -14.52 6.23
CA GLY A 9 -12.51 -15.74 6.53
C GLY A 9 -11.57 -15.50 7.72
N GLY A 10 -10.28 -15.82 7.57
CA GLY A 10 -9.26 -15.56 8.59
C GLY A 10 -8.64 -14.15 8.59
N LYS A 11 -9.08 -13.25 7.68
CA LYS A 11 -8.50 -11.91 7.54
C LYS A 11 -9.31 -10.86 8.30
N ILE A 12 -8.65 -10.00 9.07
CA ILE A 12 -9.27 -8.82 9.67
C ILE A 12 -9.37 -7.74 8.60
N ILE A 13 -10.59 -7.34 8.24
CA ILE A 13 -10.86 -6.31 7.22
C ILE A 13 -11.23 -4.95 7.84
N SER A 14 -11.65 -4.96 9.10
CA SER A 14 -11.80 -3.75 9.93
C SER A 14 -11.74 -4.13 11.40
N MET A 15 -11.43 -3.15 12.23
CA MET A 15 -11.41 -3.32 13.67
C MET A 15 -11.86 -2.01 14.33
N LYS A 16 -12.74 -2.11 15.33
CA LYS A 16 -13.10 -0.96 16.17
C LYS A 16 -12.37 -1.05 17.51
N VAL A 17 -11.72 0.04 17.90
CA VAL A 17 -11.03 0.20 19.19
C VAL A 17 -11.46 1.53 19.80
N GLY A 18 -12.36 1.49 20.78
CA GLY A 18 -13.00 2.70 21.30
C GLY A 18 -13.75 3.46 20.19
N ASN A 19 -13.36 4.71 19.96
CA ASN A 19 -13.93 5.56 18.91
C ASN A 19 -13.21 5.47 17.56
N TRP A 20 -12.15 4.65 17.47
CA TRP A 20 -11.38 4.49 16.25
C TRP A 20 -11.86 3.29 15.44
N LYS A 21 -12.00 3.48 14.13
CA LYS A 21 -12.25 2.41 13.16
C LYS A 21 -11.02 2.27 12.26
N PHE A 22 -10.39 1.11 12.31
CA PHE A 22 -9.33 0.70 11.40
C PHE A 22 -9.96 -0.04 10.22
N ILE A 23 -9.48 0.22 9.02
CA ILE A 23 -10.01 -0.34 7.77
C ILE A 23 -8.82 -0.81 6.95
N ASP A 24 -8.93 -1.99 6.35
CA ASP A 24 -7.95 -2.46 5.39
C ASP A 24 -8.13 -1.74 4.05
N SER A 25 -7.18 -0.87 3.69
CA SER A 25 -7.20 -0.14 2.42
C SER A 25 -7.20 -1.05 1.20
N LEU A 26 -6.62 -2.26 1.31
CA LEU A 26 -6.59 -3.23 0.22
C LEU A 26 -8.00 -3.72 -0.15
N MET A 27 -8.96 -3.60 0.76
CA MET A 27 -10.36 -3.92 0.49
C MET A 27 -11.05 -2.93 -0.44
N PHE A 28 -10.47 -1.76 -0.62
CA PHE A 28 -10.97 -0.71 -1.51
C PHE A 28 -10.09 -0.52 -2.75
N MET A 29 -8.76 -0.69 -2.59
CA MET A 29 -7.77 -0.48 -3.63
C MET A 29 -6.97 -1.78 -3.82
N PRO A 30 -7.48 -2.77 -4.58
CA PRO A 30 -6.86 -4.08 -4.75
C PRO A 30 -5.67 -4.04 -5.73
N MET A 31 -4.67 -3.20 -5.42
CA MET A 31 -3.47 -3.00 -6.22
C MET A 31 -2.23 -2.90 -5.33
N PRO A 32 -1.03 -3.22 -5.85
CA PRO A 32 0.22 -3.00 -5.13
C PRO A 32 0.40 -1.52 -4.78
N LEU A 33 1.05 -1.25 -3.65
CA LEU A 33 1.32 0.12 -3.18
C LEU A 33 2.13 0.92 -4.22
N SER A 34 3.09 0.28 -4.89
CA SER A 34 3.89 0.89 -5.97
C SER A 34 3.09 1.30 -7.20
N ALA A 35 1.87 0.78 -7.39
CA ALA A 35 0.99 1.18 -8.49
C ALA A 35 0.11 2.39 -8.15
N MET A 36 -0.04 2.73 -6.87
CA MET A 36 -0.93 3.80 -6.42
C MET A 36 -0.50 5.18 -6.93
N PRO A 37 0.79 5.58 -6.93
CA PRO A 37 1.18 6.91 -7.42
C PRO A 37 0.73 7.16 -8.85
N LYS A 38 1.01 6.22 -9.76
CA LYS A 38 0.55 6.30 -11.15
C LYS A 38 -0.98 6.28 -11.27
N SER A 39 -1.65 5.45 -10.49
CA SER A 39 -3.11 5.29 -10.57
C SER A 39 -3.88 6.54 -10.12
N PHE A 40 -3.33 7.29 -9.16
CA PHE A 40 -3.96 8.48 -8.59
C PHE A 40 -3.29 9.79 -8.98
N GLY A 41 -2.33 9.77 -9.90
CA GLY A 41 -1.58 10.96 -10.33
C GLY A 41 -0.74 11.60 -9.21
N LEU A 42 -0.23 10.79 -8.27
CA LEU A 42 0.59 11.23 -7.15
C LEU A 42 2.08 11.14 -7.52
N THR A 43 2.87 12.01 -6.89
CA THR A 43 4.34 11.96 -6.99
C THR A 43 4.89 10.88 -6.07
N GLU A 44 5.66 9.95 -6.63
CA GLU A 44 6.37 8.93 -5.86
C GLU A 44 7.49 9.57 -5.03
N LEU A 45 7.54 9.30 -3.72
CA LEU A 45 8.47 9.94 -2.78
C LEU A 45 9.84 9.28 -2.75
N LYS A 46 9.89 7.95 -2.83
CA LYS A 46 11.14 7.19 -2.86
C LYS A 46 11.07 6.12 -3.93
N LYS A 47 12.06 6.16 -4.83
CA LYS A 47 12.29 5.10 -5.82
C LYS A 47 13.43 4.21 -5.30
N GLY A 48 13.16 2.94 -5.06
CA GLY A 48 14.17 1.99 -4.58
C GLY A 48 13.58 0.68 -4.08
N TYR A 49 14.45 -0.22 -3.63
CA TYR A 49 14.07 -1.54 -3.12
C TYR A 49 14.59 -1.74 -1.72
N MET A 50 13.81 -2.41 -0.87
CA MET A 50 14.16 -2.68 0.51
C MET A 50 14.71 -4.12 0.66
N PRO A 51 15.83 -4.35 1.36
CA PRO A 51 16.34 -5.69 1.63
C PRO A 51 15.55 -6.34 2.78
N PHE A 52 14.37 -6.87 2.47
CA PHE A 52 13.43 -7.41 3.46
C PHE A 52 14.05 -8.50 4.36
N LEU A 53 14.93 -9.35 3.81
CA LEU A 53 15.57 -10.43 4.60
C LEU A 53 16.67 -9.91 5.54
N ALA A 54 17.10 -8.66 5.37
CA ALA A 54 18.05 -8.00 6.26
C ALA A 54 17.33 -7.23 7.39
N ASN A 55 16.00 -7.29 7.52
CA ASN A 55 15.28 -6.73 8.66
C ASN A 55 15.48 -7.58 9.93
N LYS A 56 16.72 -7.58 10.43
CA LYS A 56 17.17 -8.32 11.60
C LYS A 56 18.10 -7.45 12.46
N PRO A 57 18.17 -7.69 13.78
CA PRO A 57 18.95 -6.87 14.70
C PRO A 57 20.40 -6.62 14.28
N GLU A 58 21.06 -7.62 13.69
CA GLU A 58 22.45 -7.54 13.23
C GLU A 58 22.67 -6.49 12.12
N PHE A 59 21.65 -6.16 11.32
CA PHE A 59 21.74 -5.15 10.27
C PHE A 59 21.29 -3.76 10.70
N TYR A 60 20.66 -3.58 11.87
CA TYR A 60 20.07 -2.30 12.26
C TYR A 60 21.07 -1.15 12.43
N LYS A 61 22.35 -1.49 12.64
CA LYS A 61 23.47 -0.53 12.68
C LYS A 61 24.39 -0.65 11.46
N TYR A 62 24.00 -1.43 10.45
CA TYR A 62 24.81 -1.64 9.26
C TYR A 62 24.89 -0.34 8.45
N GLU A 63 26.13 0.04 8.15
CA GLU A 63 26.48 1.09 7.22
C GLU A 63 27.69 0.62 6.41
N GLY A 64 27.57 0.60 5.09
CA GLY A 64 28.61 0.06 4.23
C GLY A 64 28.15 -0.11 2.78
N PRO A 65 28.80 -0.98 2.00
CA PRO A 65 28.40 -1.29 0.64
C PRO A 65 26.95 -1.80 0.54
N MET A 66 26.39 -1.75 -0.66
CA MET A 66 25.09 -2.37 -0.95
C MET A 66 25.04 -3.83 -0.50
N LEU A 67 23.95 -4.21 0.17
CA LEU A 67 23.71 -5.60 0.56
C LEU A 67 23.53 -6.50 -0.67
N ASP A 68 23.86 -7.77 -0.51
CA ASP A 68 23.70 -8.79 -1.57
C ASP A 68 22.26 -8.87 -2.07
N LYS A 69 22.08 -9.15 -3.37
CA LYS A 69 20.77 -9.26 -4.03
C LYS A 69 19.87 -10.31 -3.36
N ALA A 70 20.44 -11.33 -2.73
CA ALA A 70 19.70 -12.35 -1.97
C ALA A 70 18.83 -11.76 -0.86
N TYR A 71 19.18 -10.59 -0.29
CA TYR A 71 18.40 -9.97 0.79
C TYR A 71 17.09 -9.30 0.32
N TYR A 72 16.88 -9.15 -0.99
CA TYR A 72 15.78 -8.36 -1.56
C TYR A 72 14.60 -9.20 -2.09
N CYS A 73 14.58 -10.52 -1.83
CA CYS A 73 13.51 -11.42 -2.27
C CYS A 73 13.28 -11.40 -3.80
N VAL A 74 14.32 -11.19 -4.60
CA VAL A 74 14.25 -11.03 -6.07
C VAL A 74 13.57 -12.23 -6.75
N SER A 75 13.71 -13.43 -6.20
CA SER A 75 13.07 -14.66 -6.69
C SER A 75 11.53 -14.61 -6.66
N THR A 76 10.93 -13.74 -5.85
CA THR A 76 9.47 -13.55 -5.75
C THR A 76 8.95 -12.50 -6.73
N MET A 77 9.84 -11.74 -7.37
CA MET A 77 9.48 -10.69 -8.31
C MET A 77 9.10 -11.28 -9.67
N LYS A 78 8.15 -10.64 -10.35
CA LYS A 78 7.88 -10.92 -11.77
C LYS A 78 9.07 -10.50 -12.62
N ALA A 79 9.27 -11.16 -13.76
CA ALA A 79 10.44 -10.93 -14.62
C ALA A 79 10.72 -9.45 -14.96
N PRO A 80 9.72 -8.58 -15.26
CA PRO A 80 9.99 -7.15 -15.47
C PRO A 80 10.56 -6.44 -14.24
N ALA A 81 9.94 -6.65 -13.07
CA ALA A 81 10.37 -6.04 -11.82
C ALA A 81 11.75 -6.54 -11.38
N ALA A 82 12.05 -7.83 -11.61
CA ALA A 82 13.37 -8.39 -11.33
C ALA A 82 14.47 -7.75 -12.22
N ARG A 83 14.17 -7.43 -13.49
CA ARG A 83 15.11 -6.71 -14.37
C ARG A 83 15.36 -5.28 -13.90
N GLU A 84 14.30 -4.56 -13.53
CA GLU A 84 14.41 -3.21 -12.98
C GLU A 84 15.22 -3.19 -11.68
N PHE A 85 14.98 -4.16 -10.79
CA PHE A 85 15.75 -4.34 -9.57
C PHE A 85 17.24 -4.57 -9.86
N ASN A 86 17.57 -5.53 -10.75
CA ASN A 86 18.96 -5.87 -11.04
C ASN A 86 19.71 -4.64 -11.57
N LYS A 87 19.11 -3.93 -12.53
CA LYS A 87 19.68 -2.70 -13.07
C LYS A 87 19.91 -1.66 -11.97
N TRP A 88 18.90 -1.40 -11.12
CA TRP A 88 19.02 -0.45 -10.02
C TRP A 88 20.12 -0.84 -9.03
N HIS A 89 20.21 -2.12 -8.66
CA HIS A 89 21.21 -2.63 -7.70
C HIS A 89 22.63 -2.50 -8.26
N ASP A 90 22.84 -2.93 -9.50
CA ASP A 90 24.13 -2.83 -10.18
C ASP A 90 24.58 -1.36 -10.29
N GLU A 91 23.67 -0.43 -10.60
CA GLU A 91 23.94 1.01 -10.60
C GLU A 91 24.31 1.55 -9.21
N GLN A 92 23.70 1.07 -8.12
CA GLN A 92 24.07 1.49 -6.76
C GLN A 92 25.46 0.98 -6.37
N VAL A 93 25.79 -0.26 -6.75
CA VAL A 93 27.11 -0.85 -6.52
C VAL A 93 28.18 -0.08 -7.30
N GLU A 94 27.96 0.20 -8.58
CA GLU A 94 28.89 0.96 -9.43
C GLU A 94 29.16 2.38 -8.88
N LYS A 95 28.13 3.02 -8.30
CA LYS A 95 28.24 4.34 -7.65
C LYS A 95 28.90 4.30 -6.28
N ASN A 96 29.31 3.12 -5.79
CA ASN A 96 29.80 2.92 -4.42
C ASN A 96 28.83 3.52 -3.37
N TYR A 97 27.52 3.32 -3.58
CA TYR A 97 26.52 3.84 -2.66
C TYR A 97 26.71 3.29 -1.25
N VAL A 98 26.82 4.18 -0.26
CA VAL A 98 26.90 3.80 1.15
C VAL A 98 25.48 3.57 1.67
N PHE A 99 25.14 2.29 1.76
CA PHE A 99 23.87 1.82 2.29
C PHE A 99 23.89 1.89 3.82
N ASN A 100 22.97 2.66 4.40
CA ASN A 100 22.72 2.72 5.84
C ASN A 100 21.34 2.11 6.12
N PHE A 101 21.29 0.94 6.76
CA PHE A 101 20.03 0.18 6.90
C PHE A 101 18.95 0.98 7.62
N ARG A 102 19.32 1.69 8.69
CA ARG A 102 18.39 2.47 9.51
C ARG A 102 17.74 3.59 8.69
N ARG A 103 18.55 4.37 7.97
CA ARG A 103 18.08 5.45 7.08
C ARG A 103 17.13 4.87 6.02
N GLU A 104 17.58 3.81 5.36
CA GLU A 104 16.81 3.19 4.27
C GLU A 104 15.45 2.67 4.74
N LEU A 105 15.40 2.03 5.92
CA LEU A 105 14.18 1.56 6.56
C LEU A 105 13.21 2.71 6.87
N PHE A 106 13.69 3.78 7.50
CA PHE A 106 12.84 4.92 7.83
C PHE A 106 12.28 5.58 6.57
N ASP A 107 13.14 5.86 5.60
CA ASP A 107 12.74 6.49 4.35
C ASP A 107 11.75 5.61 3.56
N TYR A 108 11.95 4.28 3.55
CA TYR A 108 11.03 3.33 2.95
C TYR A 108 9.65 3.37 3.63
N CYS A 109 9.61 3.25 4.97
CA CYS A 109 8.36 3.29 5.72
C CYS A 109 7.63 4.64 5.57
N ILE A 110 8.36 5.77 5.59
CA ILE A 110 7.79 7.10 5.39
C ILE A 110 7.18 7.20 4.00
N SER A 111 7.88 6.72 2.96
CA SER A 111 7.37 6.71 1.59
C SER A 111 6.08 5.89 1.50
N ASP A 112 6.09 4.64 1.97
CA ASP A 112 4.93 3.73 1.91
C ASP A 112 3.69 4.33 2.60
N VAL A 113 3.87 4.82 3.84
CA VAL A 113 2.78 5.44 4.60
C VAL A 113 2.30 6.72 3.93
N THR A 114 3.20 7.50 3.33
CA THR A 114 2.81 8.73 2.65
C THR A 114 2.02 8.45 1.36
N ILE A 115 2.41 7.42 0.59
CA ILE A 115 1.64 6.97 -0.57
C ILE A 115 0.23 6.59 -0.14
N LEU A 116 0.06 5.77 0.90
CA LEU A 116 -1.26 5.40 1.43
C LEU A 116 -2.05 6.63 1.91
N ARG A 117 -1.41 7.55 2.63
CA ARG A 117 -2.01 8.78 3.15
C ARG A 117 -2.54 9.67 2.02
N GLN A 118 -1.88 9.68 0.86
CA GLN A 118 -2.30 10.46 -0.31
C GLN A 118 -3.33 9.71 -1.18
N ALA A 119 -3.14 8.40 -1.38
CA ALA A 119 -4.00 7.57 -2.22
C ALA A 119 -5.41 7.40 -1.64
N CYS A 120 -5.54 7.17 -0.32
CA CYS A 120 -6.84 6.95 0.31
C CYS A 120 -7.81 8.14 0.10
N PRO A 121 -7.43 9.41 0.37
CA PRO A 121 -8.28 10.56 0.04
C PRO A 121 -8.55 10.73 -1.45
N ALA A 122 -7.56 10.47 -2.32
CA ALA A 122 -7.75 10.56 -3.77
C ALA A 122 -8.81 9.57 -4.26
N PHE A 123 -8.73 8.31 -3.83
CA PHE A 123 -9.75 7.29 -4.10
C PHE A 123 -11.13 7.70 -3.56
N ARG A 124 -11.20 8.13 -2.29
CA ARG A 124 -12.46 8.56 -1.67
C ARG A 124 -13.12 9.69 -2.45
N LYS A 125 -12.34 10.69 -2.88
CA LYS A 125 -12.81 11.81 -3.69
C LYS A 125 -13.35 11.35 -5.04
N GLN A 126 -12.57 10.59 -5.81
CA GLN A 126 -12.98 10.10 -7.13
C GLN A 126 -14.25 9.24 -7.04
N PHE A 127 -14.34 8.36 -6.03
CA PHE A 127 -15.53 7.54 -5.84
C PHE A 127 -16.74 8.39 -5.45
N GLN A 128 -16.57 9.36 -4.55
CA GLN A 128 -17.65 10.24 -4.12
C GLN A 128 -18.18 11.11 -5.26
N GLU A 129 -17.32 11.58 -6.17
CA GLU A 129 -17.73 12.33 -7.36
C GLU A 129 -18.68 11.52 -8.28
N VAL A 130 -18.47 10.20 -8.37
CA VAL A 130 -19.28 9.31 -9.20
C VAL A 130 -20.51 8.77 -8.45
N ALA A 131 -20.34 8.35 -7.20
CA ALA A 131 -21.35 7.61 -6.45
C ALA A 131 -22.19 8.50 -5.53
N GLY A 132 -21.71 9.70 -5.18
CA GLY A 132 -22.38 10.65 -4.29
C GLY A 132 -22.24 10.34 -2.80
N PHE A 133 -21.30 9.48 -2.40
CA PHE A 133 -21.00 9.19 -0.99
C PHE A 133 -19.55 8.69 -0.82
N ASP A 134 -19.04 8.76 0.41
CA ASP A 134 -17.71 8.26 0.75
C ASP A 134 -17.71 6.73 0.91
N PRO A 135 -16.98 5.97 0.08
CA PRO A 135 -17.00 4.52 0.12
C PRO A 135 -16.34 3.95 1.39
N MET A 136 -15.28 4.57 1.91
CA MET A 136 -14.54 4.06 3.06
C MET A 136 -15.25 4.37 4.38
N PHE A 137 -16.11 5.40 4.39
CA PHE A 137 -16.96 5.68 5.54
C PHE A 137 -18.20 4.77 5.60
N ASN A 138 -18.86 4.56 4.46
CA ASN A 138 -20.17 3.91 4.39
C ASN A 138 -20.13 2.41 4.11
N CYS A 139 -18.98 1.88 3.68
CA CYS A 139 -18.85 0.49 3.23
C CYS A 139 -17.60 -0.16 3.84
N MET A 140 -17.45 -1.46 3.57
CA MET A 140 -16.35 -2.27 4.08
C MET A 140 -15.39 -2.73 2.98
N THR A 141 -15.89 -2.85 1.76
CA THR A 141 -15.16 -3.31 0.58
C THR A 141 -15.57 -2.53 -0.66
N LEU A 142 -14.72 -2.51 -1.68
CA LEU A 142 -15.03 -1.93 -2.99
C LEU A 142 -16.31 -2.53 -3.57
N SER A 143 -16.49 -3.84 -3.51
CA SER A 143 -17.69 -4.51 -4.02
C SER A 143 -18.95 -4.03 -3.32
N SER A 144 -18.93 -3.87 -1.99
CA SER A 144 -20.06 -3.32 -1.25
C SER A 144 -20.35 -1.85 -1.62
N ALA A 145 -19.31 -1.05 -1.83
CA ALA A 145 -19.44 0.34 -2.29
C ALA A 145 -20.04 0.42 -3.69
N CYS A 146 -19.56 -0.40 -4.64
CA CYS A 146 -20.10 -0.45 -6.00
C CYS A 146 -21.58 -0.88 -6.00
N MET A 147 -21.95 -1.87 -5.16
CA MET A 147 -23.34 -2.29 -5.03
C MET A 147 -24.22 -1.19 -4.42
N ALA A 148 -23.73 -0.46 -3.42
CA ALA A 148 -24.44 0.68 -2.86
C ALA A 148 -24.64 1.80 -3.90
N ALA A 149 -23.60 2.13 -4.66
CA ALA A 149 -23.68 3.08 -5.77
C ALA A 149 -24.69 2.63 -6.83
N PHE A 150 -24.68 1.35 -7.21
CA PHE A 150 -25.63 0.79 -8.17
C PHE A 150 -27.08 0.94 -7.70
N ARG A 151 -27.38 0.50 -6.47
CA ARG A 151 -28.72 0.59 -5.89
C ARG A 151 -29.20 2.04 -5.74
N ARG A 152 -28.29 2.96 -5.42
CA ARG A 152 -28.60 4.37 -5.24
C ARG A 152 -28.90 5.08 -6.56
N ASN A 153 -28.03 4.87 -7.56
CA ASN A 153 -28.00 5.75 -8.74
C ASN A 153 -28.68 5.13 -9.97
N PHE A 154 -28.81 3.80 -10.04
CA PHE A 154 -29.22 3.10 -11.26
C PHE A 154 -30.41 2.15 -11.07
N LEU A 155 -30.66 1.66 -9.85
CA LEU A 155 -31.81 0.79 -9.60
C LEU A 155 -33.09 1.62 -9.48
N LYS A 156 -34.00 1.47 -10.45
CA LYS A 156 -35.32 2.13 -10.42
C LYS A 156 -36.10 1.72 -9.18
N LYS A 157 -36.79 2.67 -8.54
CA LYS A 157 -37.76 2.34 -7.49
C LYS A 157 -38.82 1.44 -8.07
N ARG A 158 -39.14 0.35 -7.36
CA ARG A 158 -40.27 -0.50 -7.72
C ARG A 158 -41.53 0.35 -7.58
N HIS A 159 -42.23 0.58 -8.69
CA HIS A 159 -43.59 1.10 -8.62
C HIS A 159 -44.42 0.02 -7.93
N ASN A 160 -44.99 0.35 -6.77
CA ASN A 160 -46.06 -0.43 -6.15
C ASN A 160 -47.38 -0.02 -6.79
#